data_AF-A0A836RDL8-F1
#
_entry.id   AF-A0A836RDL8-F1
#
_cell.length_a   1.000
_cell.length_b   1.000
_cell.length_c   1.000
_cell.angle_alpha   90.00
_cell.angle_beta   90.00
_cell.angle_gamma   90.00
#
_symmetry.space_group_name_H-M   'P 1'
#
loop_
_entity.id
_entity.type
_entity.pdbx_description
1 polymer ?
#
loop_
_entity_poly.entity_id
_entity_poly.type
_entity_poly.pdbx_seq_one_letter_code
_entity_poly.pdbx_strand_id
1 'polypeptide(L)'
;MSGTIQIGGLASGLDTQNIIDELMKVERQPLERLEKQKTEYTLRKEALEEINTSLLSLYDKVTKLTLESTFLGKLTSSSDENIVTARAGAEALIASYNITVNRLATTTSVRSEAAIGKEIDETLPLDDVGFRIDPTSGTISITVDNTTYEIFVNASSDSVDDVVDAINTAVGVSIASYDSVNDTFVLDYSGHTIQVGAQGDTSNFWSVVYLDSVNPGERLESTTHLGAIDPNDYLKDVNFSSSSAPLTDGYFTINGVTIEVSKDTDTLNSIMSKINNSEANVFAYYDTVEDKIVLKSKEEGPTAISLGSSTDTSNFLDIIGVKDAAQDIGEAAEFVIEGFNDGNPITSTTNTVEGVIPNVTINLKDIG
;
A
#
# COMPACT_ATOMS: atom_id res chain seq x y z
N MET A 1 -6.70 31.99 90.42
CA MET A 1 -6.71 30.70 91.15
C MET A 1 -6.61 29.62 90.10
N SER A 2 -5.40 29.18 89.78
CA SER A 2 -4.63 28.13 90.47
C SER A 2 -5.13 26.74 90.09
N GLY A 3 -4.29 26.01 89.38
CA GLY A 3 -4.52 24.63 88.98
C GLY A 3 -3.49 24.11 88.01
N THR A 4 -2.21 24.19 88.43
CA THR A 4 -1.10 23.29 88.07
C THR A 4 -1.41 22.14 87.10
N ILE A 5 -0.74 22.14 85.94
CA ILE A 5 -0.50 20.93 85.14
C ILE A 5 0.46 20.05 85.95
N GLN A 6 -0.08 19.05 86.64
CA GLN A 6 0.73 17.96 87.15
C GLN A 6 1.06 17.03 85.98
N ILE A 7 2.31 17.11 85.52
CA ILE A 7 2.93 16.09 84.69
C ILE A 7 3.15 14.88 85.60
N GLY A 8 2.17 13.99 85.61
CA GLY A 8 2.23 12.68 86.25
C GLY A 8 3.12 11.75 85.43
N GLY A 9 4.35 11.58 85.91
CA GLY A 9 5.35 10.73 85.30
C GLY A 9 4.90 9.27 85.13
N LEU A 10 5.29 8.71 83.98
CA LEU A 10 5.95 7.41 83.78
C LEU A 10 5.30 6.13 84.36
N ALA A 11 4.07 6.20 84.89
CA ALA A 11 3.31 5.04 85.39
C ALA A 11 1.82 5.07 85.03
N SER A 12 1.40 5.99 84.15
CA SER A 12 0.04 6.01 83.65
C SER A 12 0.01 5.27 82.32
N GLY A 13 -0.91 4.34 82.14
CA GLY A 13 -1.29 3.81 80.83
C GLY A 13 -1.91 4.93 79.98
N LEU A 14 -1.13 5.97 79.73
CA LEU A 14 -1.38 6.98 78.74
C LEU A 14 -1.34 6.22 77.43
N ASP A 15 -2.54 6.01 76.90
CA ASP A 15 -2.74 5.54 75.54
C ASP A 15 -2.30 6.65 74.60
N THR A 16 -0.98 6.85 74.56
CA THR A 16 -0.30 7.83 73.73
C THR A 16 -0.63 7.57 72.27
N GLN A 17 -0.92 6.32 71.91
CA GLN A 17 -1.46 5.96 70.61
C GLN A 17 -2.83 6.60 70.38
N ASN A 18 -3.79 6.48 71.31
CA ASN A 18 -5.08 7.15 71.18
C ASN A 18 -4.99 8.69 71.15
N ILE A 19 -4.12 9.31 71.95
CA ILE A 19 -3.93 10.78 71.93
C ILE A 19 -3.27 11.24 70.63
N ILE A 20 -2.27 10.49 70.13
CA ILE A 20 -1.64 10.74 68.84
C ILE A 20 -2.67 10.54 67.72
N ASP A 21 -3.52 9.52 67.80
CA ASP A 21 -4.57 9.26 66.81
C ASP A 21 -5.65 10.35 66.82
N GLU A 22 -6.03 10.88 67.98
CA GLU A 22 -6.95 12.03 68.09
C GLU A 22 -6.33 13.34 67.57
N LEU A 23 -5.06 13.62 67.88
CA LEU A 23 -4.33 14.77 67.30
C LEU A 23 -4.14 14.62 65.79
N MET A 24 -3.79 13.43 65.31
CA MET A 24 -3.70 13.12 63.89
C MET A 24 -5.04 13.26 63.18
N LYS A 25 -6.16 12.92 63.84
CA LYS A 25 -7.51 13.18 63.30
C LYS A 25 -7.78 14.68 63.16
N VAL A 26 -7.44 15.48 64.17
CA VAL A 26 -7.62 16.95 64.11
C VAL A 26 -6.73 17.58 63.03
N GLU A 27 -5.46 17.17 62.94
CA GLU A 27 -4.52 17.63 61.91
C GLU A 27 -4.89 17.16 60.49
N ARG A 28 -5.70 16.09 60.36
CA ARG A 28 -6.27 15.63 59.08
C ARG A 28 -7.56 16.35 58.66
N GLN A 29 -8.25 17.05 59.56
CA GLN A 29 -9.50 17.76 59.21
C GLN A 29 -9.34 18.78 58.06
N PRO A 30 -8.25 19.58 57.97
CA PRO A 30 -8.02 20.45 56.82
C PRO A 30 -7.88 19.68 55.50
N LEU A 31 -7.24 18.50 55.53
CA LEU A 31 -7.10 17.62 54.37
C LEU A 31 -8.46 17.06 53.94
N GLU A 32 -9.25 16.53 54.88
CA GLU A 32 -10.62 16.04 54.57
C GLU A 32 -11.52 17.14 53.99
N ARG A 33 -11.38 18.38 54.47
CA ARG A 33 -12.12 19.52 53.91
C ARG A 33 -11.67 19.83 52.48
N LEU A 34 -10.36 19.80 52.20
CA LEU A 34 -9.83 19.98 50.85
C LEU A 34 -10.25 18.85 49.90
N GLU A 35 -10.29 17.61 50.37
CA GLU A 35 -10.79 16.47 49.60
C GLU A 35 -12.28 16.62 49.27
N LYS A 36 -13.11 17.04 50.25
CA LYS A 36 -14.53 17.36 50.00
C LYS A 36 -14.70 18.47 48.97
N GLN A 37 -13.93 19.57 49.09
CA GLN A 37 -13.94 20.66 48.11
C GLN A 37 -13.49 20.17 46.73
N LYS A 38 -12.45 19.34 46.65
CA LYS A 38 -11.99 18.74 45.39
C LYS A 38 -13.09 17.91 44.74
N THR A 39 -13.79 17.07 45.50
CA THR A 39 -14.92 16.28 44.99
C THR A 39 -16.05 17.17 44.51
N GLU A 40 -16.42 18.22 45.24
CA GLU A 40 -17.45 19.19 44.83
C GLU A 40 -17.08 19.91 43.54
N TYR A 41 -15.84 20.42 43.43
CA TYR A 41 -15.36 21.06 42.20
C TYR A 41 -15.27 20.07 41.03
N THR A 42 -14.93 18.80 41.28
CA THR A 42 -14.90 17.75 40.25
C THR A 42 -16.29 17.48 39.72
N LEU A 43 -17.28 17.25 40.60
CA LEU A 43 -18.68 17.08 40.20
C LEU A 43 -19.21 18.29 39.43
N ARG A 44 -18.87 19.51 39.87
CA ARG A 44 -19.26 20.74 39.15
C ARG A 44 -18.60 20.83 37.77
N LYS A 45 -17.34 20.43 37.64
CA LYS A 45 -16.64 20.37 36.34
C LYS A 45 -17.32 19.37 35.41
N GLU A 46 -17.57 18.15 35.87
CA GLU A 46 -18.24 17.10 35.09
C GLU A 46 -19.63 17.56 34.61
N ALA A 47 -20.43 18.17 35.49
CA ALA A 47 -21.74 18.73 35.11
C ALA A 47 -21.63 19.85 34.05
N LEU A 48 -20.60 20.70 34.13
CA LEU A 48 -20.34 21.74 33.12
C LEU A 48 -19.88 21.14 31.78
N GLU A 49 -19.07 20.08 31.80
CA GLU A 49 -18.65 19.37 30.58
C GLU A 49 -19.84 18.68 29.89
N GLU A 50 -20.77 18.11 30.65
CA GLU A 50 -22.01 17.53 30.12
C GLU A 50 -22.92 18.59 29.48
N ILE A 51 -23.09 19.74 30.15
CA ILE A 51 -23.83 20.88 29.60
C ILE A 51 -23.17 21.38 28.32
N ASN A 52 -21.84 21.53 28.30
CA ASN A 52 -21.12 21.99 27.12
C ASN A 52 -21.31 21.02 25.94
N THR A 53 -21.20 19.73 26.17
CA THR A 53 -21.45 18.69 25.16
C THR A 53 -22.88 18.76 24.61
N SER A 54 -23.86 18.93 25.50
CA SER A 54 -25.27 19.06 25.12
C SER A 54 -25.54 20.32 24.30
N LEU A 55 -24.93 21.45 24.67
CA LEU A 55 -25.04 22.71 23.95
C LEU A 55 -24.36 22.65 22.57
N LEU A 56 -23.20 22.01 22.46
CA LEU A 56 -22.55 21.77 21.17
C LEU A 56 -23.44 20.91 20.26
N SER A 57 -24.03 19.82 20.79
CA SER A 57 -24.96 19.00 20.02
C SER A 57 -26.19 19.77 19.56
N LEU A 58 -26.76 20.63 20.42
CA LEU A 58 -27.88 21.49 20.05
C LEU A 58 -27.46 22.51 18.99
N TYR A 59 -26.32 23.17 19.18
CA TYR A 59 -25.77 24.13 18.23
C TYR A 59 -25.59 23.48 16.84
N ASP A 60 -25.01 22.29 16.77
CA ASP A 60 -24.82 21.56 15.51
C ASP A 60 -26.16 21.24 14.82
N LYS A 61 -27.16 20.81 15.60
CA LYS A 61 -28.50 20.51 15.08
C LYS A 61 -29.21 21.77 14.59
N VAL A 62 -29.16 22.86 15.34
CA VAL A 62 -29.77 24.15 14.95
C VAL A 62 -29.06 24.71 13.73
N THR A 63 -27.73 24.62 13.65
CA THR A 63 -26.96 25.09 12.47
C THR A 63 -27.33 24.30 11.21
N LYS A 64 -27.58 22.99 11.31
CA LYS A 64 -28.13 22.22 10.16
C LYS A 64 -29.51 22.70 9.73
N LEU A 65 -30.34 23.14 10.68
CA LEU A 65 -31.65 23.74 10.41
C LEU A 65 -31.57 25.20 9.93
N THR A 66 -30.40 25.83 9.88
CA THR A 66 -30.25 27.14 9.22
C THR A 66 -29.79 27.00 7.77
N LEU A 67 -29.41 25.80 7.31
CA LEU A 67 -29.00 25.56 5.93
C LEU A 67 -30.22 25.47 5.01
N GLU A 68 -30.21 26.24 3.92
CA GLU A 68 -31.26 26.24 2.89
C GLU A 68 -31.43 24.85 2.24
N SER A 69 -30.32 24.13 2.04
CA SER A 69 -30.31 22.75 1.53
C SER A 69 -31.17 21.78 2.34
N THR A 70 -31.37 22.03 3.64
CA THR A 70 -32.18 21.19 4.52
C THR A 70 -33.67 21.27 4.18
N PHE A 71 -34.14 22.41 3.68
CA PHE A 71 -35.56 22.61 3.35
C PHE A 71 -35.85 22.60 1.86
N LEU A 72 -34.88 23.01 1.05
CA LEU A 72 -35.04 23.14 -0.40
C LEU A 72 -34.35 22.04 -1.20
N GLY A 73 -33.69 21.09 -0.54
CA GLY A 73 -33.07 19.93 -1.16
C GLY A 73 -34.02 19.23 -2.13
N LYS A 74 -33.51 18.87 -3.30
CA LYS A 74 -34.29 18.16 -4.33
C LYS A 74 -33.95 16.68 -4.29
N LEU A 75 -34.96 15.84 -4.51
CA LEU A 75 -34.75 14.41 -4.71
C LEU A 75 -34.42 14.14 -6.18
N THR A 76 -33.53 13.19 -6.39
CA THR A 76 -33.18 12.64 -7.69
C THR A 76 -33.56 11.17 -7.71
N SER A 77 -33.96 10.67 -8.88
CA SER A 77 -34.22 9.26 -9.13
C SER A 77 -33.70 8.92 -10.53
N SER A 78 -33.05 7.78 -10.68
CA SER A 78 -32.62 7.25 -11.97
C SER A 78 -33.51 6.08 -12.39
N SER A 79 -33.69 5.89 -13.69
CA SER A 79 -34.28 4.66 -14.22
C SER A 79 -33.35 3.45 -14.05
N ASP A 80 -32.03 3.67 -14.04
CA ASP A 80 -31.02 2.66 -13.74
C ASP A 80 -29.87 3.29 -12.93
N GLU A 81 -29.81 2.97 -11.64
CA GLU A 81 -28.78 3.48 -10.71
C GLU A 81 -27.40 2.82 -10.87
N ASN A 82 -27.30 1.75 -11.66
CA ASN A 82 -26.03 1.12 -12.01
C ASN A 82 -25.33 1.87 -13.16
N ILE A 83 -26.08 2.56 -14.01
CA ILE A 83 -25.54 3.33 -15.15
C ILE A 83 -25.31 4.79 -14.75
N VAL A 84 -26.34 5.46 -14.20
CA VAL A 84 -26.27 6.87 -13.84
C VAL A 84 -26.94 7.13 -12.50
N THR A 85 -26.31 7.95 -11.68
CA THR A 85 -26.95 8.57 -10.51
C THR A 85 -26.74 10.07 -10.54
N ALA A 86 -27.57 10.82 -9.81
CA ALA A 86 -27.43 12.27 -9.74
C ALA A 86 -27.66 12.78 -8.33
N ARG A 87 -27.05 13.92 -8.00
CA ARG A 87 -27.32 14.71 -6.79
C ARG A 87 -27.74 16.10 -7.22
N ALA A 88 -28.81 16.61 -6.64
CA ALA A 88 -29.35 17.92 -6.95
C ALA A 88 -29.22 18.86 -5.74
N GLY A 89 -28.71 20.07 -5.99
CA GLY A 89 -28.66 21.15 -5.02
C GLY A 89 -30.04 21.78 -4.78
N ALA A 90 -30.13 22.68 -3.79
CA ALA A 90 -31.37 23.36 -3.41
C ALA A 90 -32.01 24.16 -4.56
N GLU A 91 -31.15 24.74 -5.41
CA GLU A 91 -31.53 25.58 -6.56
C GLU A 91 -31.68 24.80 -7.87
N ALA A 92 -31.56 23.46 -7.84
CA ALA A 92 -31.75 22.66 -9.03
C ALA A 92 -33.20 22.76 -9.52
N LEU A 93 -33.36 22.93 -10.84
CA LEU A 93 -34.67 22.95 -11.48
C LEU A 93 -35.29 21.55 -11.46
N ILE A 94 -36.59 21.49 -11.19
CA ILE A 94 -37.35 20.23 -11.23
C ILE A 94 -37.62 19.88 -12.69
N ALA A 95 -36.96 18.83 -13.20
CA ALA A 95 -37.10 18.36 -14.56
C ALA A 95 -36.71 16.87 -14.65
N SER A 96 -37.07 16.24 -15.77
CA SER A 96 -36.62 14.90 -16.15
C SER A 96 -35.66 15.01 -17.34
N TYR A 97 -34.58 14.24 -17.30
CA TYR A 97 -33.54 14.23 -18.32
C TYR A 97 -33.33 12.80 -18.81
N ASN A 98 -33.27 12.61 -20.12
CA ASN A 98 -32.85 11.34 -20.72
C ASN A 98 -31.34 11.41 -20.94
N ILE A 99 -30.60 10.53 -20.28
CA ILE A 99 -29.14 10.48 -20.31
C ILE A 99 -28.73 9.12 -20.88
N THR A 100 -27.84 9.13 -21.87
CA THR A 100 -27.21 7.93 -22.43
C THR A 100 -25.72 8.03 -22.24
N VAL A 101 -25.10 7.01 -21.64
CA VAL A 101 -23.65 6.97 -21.40
C VAL A 101 -23.01 6.12 -22.48
N ASN A 102 -22.21 6.74 -23.34
CA ASN A 102 -21.51 6.04 -24.41
C ASN A 102 -20.18 5.46 -23.90
N ARG A 103 -19.52 6.18 -22.98
CA ARG A 103 -18.19 5.84 -22.49
C ARG A 103 -17.89 6.47 -21.13
N LEU A 104 -17.16 5.76 -20.29
CA LEU A 104 -16.67 6.27 -19.02
C LEU A 104 -15.28 6.89 -19.18
N ALA A 105 -14.96 7.85 -18.31
CA ALA A 105 -13.61 8.34 -18.18
C ALA A 105 -12.73 7.25 -17.57
N THR A 106 -11.53 7.07 -18.11
CA THR A 106 -10.54 6.12 -17.60
C THR A 106 -9.29 6.86 -17.16
N THR A 107 -8.36 6.16 -16.51
CA THR A 107 -7.14 6.76 -15.94
C THR A 107 -5.93 6.36 -16.77
N THR A 108 -4.99 7.27 -16.94
CA THR A 108 -3.72 6.97 -17.62
C THR A 108 -2.86 6.02 -16.78
N SER A 109 -2.21 5.05 -17.43
CA SER A 109 -1.17 4.22 -16.81
C SER A 109 0.09 4.16 -17.66
N VAL A 110 1.21 3.92 -16.98
CA VAL A 110 2.52 3.65 -17.59
C VAL A 110 3.17 2.52 -16.82
N ARG A 111 3.89 1.67 -17.53
CA ARG A 111 4.59 0.52 -16.97
C ARG A 111 6.04 0.51 -17.46
N SER A 112 6.94 -0.01 -16.64
CA SER A 112 8.29 -0.36 -17.09
C SER A 112 8.23 -1.22 -18.35
N GLU A 113 9.05 -0.89 -19.37
CA GLU A 113 9.03 -1.61 -20.65
C GLU A 113 9.48 -3.08 -20.47
N ALA A 114 10.55 -3.28 -19.71
CA ALA A 114 11.14 -4.56 -19.37
C ALA A 114 11.17 -4.77 -17.84
N ALA A 115 11.57 -5.97 -17.42
CA ALA A 115 11.91 -6.26 -16.04
C ALA A 115 12.98 -5.26 -15.54
N ILE A 116 12.82 -4.75 -14.32
CA ILE A 116 13.71 -3.73 -13.76
C ILE A 116 14.93 -4.35 -13.09
N GLY A 117 14.87 -5.62 -12.72
CA GLY A 117 15.98 -6.45 -12.29
C GLY A 117 16.75 -6.98 -13.48
N LYS A 118 18.07 -7.08 -13.30
CA LYS A 118 18.96 -7.61 -14.32
C LYS A 118 18.79 -9.14 -14.39
N GLU A 119 18.67 -9.67 -15.61
CA GLU A 119 18.75 -11.11 -15.87
C GLU A 119 19.96 -11.72 -15.17
N ILE A 120 19.80 -12.93 -14.65
CA ILE A 120 20.90 -13.61 -13.95
C ILE A 120 22.03 -13.98 -14.92
N ASP A 121 23.25 -14.09 -14.38
CA ASP A 121 24.35 -14.78 -15.04
C ASP A 121 24.41 -16.19 -14.46
N GLU A 122 23.96 -17.17 -15.25
CA GLU A 122 23.80 -18.57 -14.86
C GLU A 122 25.13 -19.28 -14.54
N THR A 123 26.26 -18.63 -14.83
CA THR A 123 27.62 -19.16 -14.62
C THR A 123 28.28 -18.67 -13.33
N LEU A 124 27.70 -17.69 -12.65
CA LEU A 124 28.20 -17.20 -11.37
C LEU A 124 27.82 -18.14 -10.22
N PRO A 125 28.62 -18.22 -9.13
CA PRO A 125 28.17 -18.84 -7.89
C PRO A 125 26.83 -18.27 -7.44
N LEU A 126 25.92 -19.11 -6.96
CA LEU A 126 24.55 -18.67 -6.60
C LEU A 126 24.54 -17.47 -5.62
N ASP A 127 25.48 -17.41 -4.67
CA ASP A 127 25.64 -16.29 -3.73
C ASP A 127 25.98 -14.95 -4.42
N ASP A 128 26.58 -14.99 -5.62
CA ASP A 128 27.05 -13.83 -6.38
C ASP A 128 26.07 -13.41 -7.50
N VAL A 129 25.03 -14.20 -7.77
CA VAL A 129 24.04 -13.93 -8.83
C VAL A 129 23.19 -12.69 -8.52
N GLY A 130 22.91 -12.44 -7.23
CA GLY A 130 22.04 -11.36 -6.78
C GLY A 130 20.55 -11.69 -6.90
N PHE A 131 20.15 -12.93 -6.59
CA PHE A 131 18.74 -13.31 -6.46
C PHE A 131 18.03 -12.44 -5.41
N ARG A 132 16.72 -12.25 -5.58
CA ARG A 132 15.86 -11.64 -4.55
C ARG A 132 15.89 -12.33 -3.20
N ILE A 133 16.06 -13.65 -3.21
CA ILE A 133 16.09 -14.49 -2.02
C ILE A 133 17.50 -15.07 -1.93
N ASP A 134 18.21 -14.73 -0.85
CA ASP A 134 19.56 -15.25 -0.63
C ASP A 134 19.55 -16.80 -0.62
N PRO A 135 20.34 -17.46 -1.49
CA PRO A 135 20.41 -18.91 -1.53
C PRO A 135 21.08 -19.48 -0.29
N THR A 136 20.64 -20.66 0.13
CA THR A 136 21.24 -21.43 1.23
C THR A 136 21.75 -22.76 0.71
N SER A 137 22.95 -23.13 1.15
CA SER A 137 23.52 -24.44 0.84
C SER A 137 22.77 -25.55 1.57
N GLY A 138 22.59 -26.68 0.91
CA GLY A 138 21.87 -27.83 1.47
C GLY A 138 21.37 -28.78 0.40
N THR A 139 20.57 -29.75 0.82
CA THR A 139 19.92 -30.70 -0.07
C THR A 139 18.58 -30.16 -0.56
N ILE A 140 18.34 -30.30 -1.85
CA ILE A 140 17.04 -30.15 -2.50
C ILE A 140 16.52 -31.53 -2.93
N SER A 141 15.21 -31.66 -3.05
CA SER A 141 14.60 -32.87 -3.63
C SER A 141 13.73 -32.57 -4.83
N ILE A 142 13.76 -33.50 -5.79
CA ILE A 142 12.87 -33.55 -6.95
C ILE A 142 12.27 -34.94 -7.02
N THR A 143 10.95 -35.03 -7.17
CA THR A 143 10.23 -36.29 -7.37
C THR A 143 9.69 -36.34 -8.79
N VAL A 144 10.07 -37.39 -9.52
CA VAL A 144 9.54 -37.69 -10.86
C VAL A 144 8.71 -38.97 -10.74
N ASP A 145 7.42 -38.83 -11.00
CA ASP A 145 6.35 -39.79 -10.72
C ASP A 145 6.34 -40.26 -9.25
N ASN A 146 7.07 -41.32 -8.92
CA ASN A 146 7.16 -41.89 -7.57
C ASN A 146 8.62 -42.07 -7.10
N THR A 147 9.58 -41.54 -7.85
CA THR A 147 11.00 -41.65 -7.53
C THR A 147 11.53 -40.29 -7.12
N THR A 148 12.04 -40.19 -5.89
CA THR A 148 12.66 -38.96 -5.37
C THR A 148 14.17 -39.03 -5.54
N TYR A 149 14.73 -37.93 -6.04
CA TYR A 149 16.15 -37.69 -6.19
C TYR A 149 16.54 -36.56 -5.24
N GLU A 150 17.65 -36.74 -4.53
CA GLU A 150 18.22 -35.75 -3.62
C GLU A 150 19.50 -35.20 -4.25
N ILE A 151 19.60 -33.87 -4.34
CA ILE A 151 20.73 -33.16 -4.93
C ILE A 151 21.27 -32.19 -3.87
N PHE A 152 22.58 -32.17 -3.65
CA PHE A 152 23.20 -31.17 -2.79
C PHE A 152 23.57 -29.94 -3.62
N VAL A 153 23.16 -28.76 -3.14
CA VAL A 153 23.46 -27.45 -3.73
C VAL A 153 24.35 -26.69 -2.77
N ASN A 154 25.48 -26.19 -3.27
CA ASN A 154 26.39 -25.30 -2.54
C ASN A 154 26.31 -23.88 -3.10
N ALA A 155 25.62 -23.00 -2.39
CA ALA A 155 25.39 -21.62 -2.83
C ALA A 155 26.68 -20.82 -3.11
N SER A 156 27.77 -21.15 -2.40
CA SER A 156 29.05 -20.45 -2.52
C SER A 156 29.95 -20.91 -3.67
N SER A 157 29.60 -22.03 -4.34
CA SER A 157 30.43 -22.60 -5.40
C SER A 157 29.68 -23.02 -6.65
N ASP A 158 28.46 -23.51 -6.48
CA ASP A 158 27.65 -23.99 -7.58
C ASP A 158 26.99 -22.78 -8.25
N SER A 159 26.87 -22.84 -9.56
CA SER A 159 26.11 -21.91 -10.39
C SER A 159 24.72 -22.47 -10.73
N VAL A 160 23.87 -21.70 -11.41
CA VAL A 160 22.58 -22.23 -11.90
C VAL A 160 22.82 -23.34 -12.91
N ASP A 161 23.81 -23.21 -13.77
CA ASP A 161 24.24 -24.26 -14.70
C ASP A 161 24.67 -25.53 -13.96
N ASP A 162 25.43 -25.42 -12.87
CA ASP A 162 25.84 -26.58 -12.08
C ASP A 162 24.65 -27.32 -11.44
N VAL A 163 23.65 -26.58 -10.94
CA VAL A 163 22.44 -27.18 -10.37
C VAL A 163 21.59 -27.85 -11.46
N VAL A 164 21.45 -27.22 -12.63
CA VAL A 164 20.80 -27.82 -13.80
C VAL A 164 21.47 -29.14 -14.17
N ASP A 165 22.80 -29.15 -14.29
CA ASP A 165 23.59 -30.33 -14.63
C ASP A 165 23.48 -31.43 -13.56
N ALA A 166 23.48 -31.06 -12.28
CA ALA A 166 23.33 -31.98 -11.17
C ALA A 166 21.94 -32.67 -11.18
N ILE A 167 20.87 -31.91 -11.43
CA ILE A 167 19.50 -32.46 -11.55
C ILE A 167 19.43 -33.40 -12.75
N ASN A 168 19.89 -32.95 -13.92
CA ASN A 168 19.88 -33.75 -15.15
C ASN A 168 20.67 -35.05 -15.00
N THR A 169 21.81 -34.99 -14.32
CA THR A 169 22.64 -36.17 -14.01
C THR A 169 21.95 -37.13 -13.04
N ALA A 170 21.30 -36.60 -12.00
CA ALA A 170 20.61 -37.41 -10.98
C ALA A 170 19.42 -38.17 -11.57
N VAL A 171 18.62 -37.51 -12.42
CA VAL A 171 17.44 -38.12 -13.06
C VAL A 171 17.84 -38.97 -14.28
N GLY A 172 18.94 -38.61 -14.95
CA GLY A 172 19.45 -39.33 -16.13
C GLY A 172 18.83 -38.88 -17.47
N VAL A 173 18.13 -37.74 -17.48
CA VAL A 173 17.54 -37.08 -18.67
C VAL A 173 17.70 -35.57 -18.56
N SER A 174 17.63 -34.85 -19.68
CA SER A 174 17.59 -33.38 -19.70
C SER A 174 16.21 -32.87 -19.32
N ILE A 175 15.94 -32.81 -18.02
CA ILE A 175 14.69 -32.36 -17.40
C ILE A 175 14.76 -30.90 -16.95
N ALA A 176 15.93 -30.42 -16.54
CA ALA A 176 16.17 -29.08 -16.04
C ALA A 176 16.87 -28.21 -17.09
N SER A 177 16.52 -26.93 -17.14
CA SER A 177 17.18 -25.91 -17.95
C SER A 177 16.93 -24.50 -17.38
N TYR A 178 17.82 -23.57 -17.70
CA TYR A 178 17.59 -22.14 -17.56
C TYR A 178 17.16 -21.55 -18.92
N ASP A 179 16.05 -20.81 -18.95
CA ASP A 179 15.60 -20.05 -20.12
C ASP A 179 16.04 -18.60 -19.98
N SER A 180 17.13 -18.24 -20.66
CA SER A 180 17.70 -16.89 -20.63
C SER A 180 16.86 -15.83 -21.35
N VAL A 181 15.84 -16.21 -22.13
CA VAL A 181 14.96 -15.22 -22.77
C VAL A 181 13.90 -14.73 -21.78
N ASN A 182 13.41 -15.62 -20.93
CA ASN A 182 12.39 -15.32 -19.94
C ASN A 182 12.96 -15.18 -18.52
N ASP A 183 14.27 -15.40 -18.34
CA ASP A 183 14.97 -15.42 -17.05
C ASP A 183 14.29 -16.37 -16.05
N THR A 184 14.00 -17.60 -16.48
CA THR A 184 13.29 -18.60 -15.67
C THR A 184 14.03 -19.92 -15.55
N PHE A 185 13.85 -20.58 -14.40
CA PHE A 185 14.23 -21.98 -14.23
C PHE A 185 13.08 -22.87 -14.68
N VAL A 186 13.38 -23.87 -15.49
CA VAL A 186 12.40 -24.76 -16.10
C VAL A 186 12.73 -26.21 -15.78
N LEU A 187 11.72 -26.95 -15.32
CA LEU A 187 11.69 -28.40 -15.28
C LEU A 187 10.63 -28.90 -16.26
N ASP A 188 11.01 -29.67 -17.29
CA ASP A 188 10.08 -30.17 -18.30
C ASP A 188 10.38 -31.63 -18.63
N TYR A 189 9.39 -32.49 -18.41
CA TYR A 189 9.45 -33.89 -18.79
C TYR A 189 8.08 -34.42 -19.20
N SER A 190 7.77 -34.24 -20.48
CA SER A 190 6.48 -34.66 -21.06
C SER A 190 6.12 -36.12 -20.74
N GLY A 191 4.89 -36.33 -20.30
CA GLY A 191 4.35 -37.62 -19.89
C GLY A 191 4.70 -38.09 -18.47
N HIS A 192 5.46 -37.31 -17.72
CA HIS A 192 5.86 -37.59 -16.34
C HIS A 192 5.42 -36.49 -15.38
N THR A 193 5.01 -36.83 -14.16
CA THR A 193 4.68 -35.81 -13.16
C THR A 193 5.92 -35.42 -12.38
N ILE A 194 6.26 -34.13 -12.41
CA ILE A 194 7.37 -33.54 -11.65
C ILE A 194 6.81 -32.84 -10.43
N GLN A 195 7.48 -33.00 -9.29
CA GLN A 195 7.24 -32.25 -8.07
C GLN A 195 8.59 -31.84 -7.47
N VAL A 196 8.70 -30.59 -7.01
CA VAL A 196 9.87 -30.11 -6.27
C VAL A 196 9.56 -30.05 -4.77
N GLY A 197 10.60 -30.21 -3.96
CA GLY A 197 10.55 -30.00 -2.53
C GLY A 197 10.05 -31.21 -1.72
N ALA A 198 10.68 -31.42 -0.57
CA ALA A 198 10.24 -32.35 0.46
C ALA A 198 10.54 -31.77 1.85
N GLN A 199 9.89 -32.32 2.89
CA GLN A 199 10.08 -31.88 4.27
C GLN A 199 11.55 -31.98 4.77
N GLY A 200 12.37 -32.82 4.13
CA GLY A 200 13.78 -33.02 4.46
C GLY A 200 14.76 -32.05 3.80
N ASP A 201 14.28 -31.18 2.90
CA ASP A 201 15.14 -30.24 2.18
C ASP A 201 15.76 -29.23 3.16
N THR A 202 17.04 -28.94 2.95
CA THR A 202 17.82 -28.03 3.79
C THR A 202 18.32 -26.80 3.04
N SER A 203 18.30 -26.84 1.70
CA SER A 203 18.47 -25.66 0.85
C SER A 203 17.12 -25.02 0.56
N ASN A 204 17.10 -23.71 0.36
CA ASN A 204 15.95 -22.94 -0.09
C ASN A 204 15.89 -22.73 -1.62
N PHE A 205 16.74 -23.41 -2.41
CA PHE A 205 16.87 -23.16 -3.85
C PHE A 205 15.53 -23.14 -4.60
N TRP A 206 14.58 -24.02 -4.28
CA TRP A 206 13.26 -24.02 -4.92
C TRP A 206 12.45 -22.74 -4.66
N SER A 207 12.64 -22.09 -3.52
CA SER A 207 12.07 -20.77 -3.25
C SER A 207 12.84 -19.68 -4.00
N VAL A 208 14.18 -19.80 -4.08
CA VAL A 208 15.04 -18.87 -4.85
C VAL A 208 14.65 -18.83 -6.32
N VAL A 209 14.38 -20.00 -6.92
CA VAL A 209 13.94 -20.12 -8.32
C VAL A 209 12.43 -20.16 -8.50
N TYR A 210 11.67 -19.83 -7.45
CA TYR A 210 10.20 -19.65 -7.50
C TYR A 210 9.39 -20.86 -8.01
N LEU A 211 9.86 -22.07 -7.70
CA LEU A 211 9.20 -23.33 -8.04
C LEU A 211 8.46 -23.97 -6.85
N ASP A 212 8.76 -23.56 -5.62
CA ASP A 212 8.16 -24.13 -4.40
C ASP A 212 6.63 -23.94 -4.28
N SER A 213 6.07 -22.98 -5.00
CA SER A 213 4.63 -22.69 -5.07
C SER A 213 3.94 -23.24 -6.33
N VAL A 214 4.69 -23.89 -7.23
CA VAL A 214 4.16 -24.44 -8.47
C VAL A 214 3.57 -25.83 -8.21
N ASN A 215 2.33 -26.05 -8.70
CA ASN A 215 1.69 -27.36 -8.56
C ASN A 215 2.44 -28.43 -9.37
N PRO A 216 2.46 -29.70 -8.90
CA PRO A 216 3.04 -30.80 -9.66
C PRO A 216 2.42 -30.94 -11.05
N GLY A 217 3.25 -31.27 -12.05
CA GLY A 217 2.84 -31.36 -13.45
C GLY A 217 3.98 -31.79 -14.37
N GLU A 218 3.73 -31.86 -15.67
CA GLU A 218 4.74 -32.24 -16.67
C GLU A 218 5.78 -31.15 -16.92
N ARG A 219 5.40 -29.88 -16.68
CA ARG A 219 6.26 -28.71 -16.79
C ARG A 219 6.05 -27.81 -15.58
N LEU A 220 7.15 -27.51 -14.89
CA LEU A 220 7.24 -26.53 -13.81
C LEU A 220 8.18 -25.43 -14.30
N GLU A 221 7.79 -24.18 -14.08
CA GLU A 221 8.53 -23.01 -14.54
C GLU A 221 8.43 -21.93 -13.48
N SER A 222 9.53 -21.18 -13.28
CA SER A 222 9.58 -20.10 -12.30
C SER A 222 8.39 -19.16 -12.47
N THR A 223 7.77 -18.78 -11.35
CA THR A 223 6.59 -17.90 -11.37
C THR A 223 6.93 -16.41 -11.47
N THR A 224 8.22 -16.06 -11.45
CA THR A 224 8.76 -14.72 -11.68
C THR A 224 10.18 -14.87 -12.21
N HIS A 225 10.71 -13.78 -12.75
CA HIS A 225 12.08 -13.70 -13.28
C HIS A 225 13.08 -13.96 -12.13
N LEU A 226 14.13 -14.75 -12.38
CA LEU A 226 15.11 -15.10 -11.37
C LEU A 226 15.92 -13.88 -10.90
N GLY A 227 16.17 -12.93 -11.79
CA GLY A 227 16.82 -11.65 -11.53
C GLY A 227 15.90 -10.57 -10.97
N ALA A 228 14.65 -10.91 -10.63
CA ALA A 228 13.71 -9.97 -10.04
C ALA A 228 14.29 -9.35 -8.76
N ILE A 229 14.03 -8.07 -8.53
CA ILE A 229 14.65 -7.37 -7.40
C ILE A 229 13.93 -7.62 -6.08
N ASP A 230 14.64 -7.47 -4.94
CA ASP A 230 13.99 -7.27 -3.64
C ASP A 230 13.61 -5.79 -3.46
N PRO A 231 12.30 -5.46 -3.37
CA PRO A 231 11.88 -4.08 -3.19
C PRO A 231 12.15 -3.51 -1.79
N ASN A 232 12.64 -4.33 -0.85
CA ASN A 232 13.00 -3.94 0.51
C ASN A 232 14.49 -3.68 0.69
N ASP A 233 15.33 -4.06 -0.26
CA ASP A 233 16.74 -3.71 -0.24
C ASP A 233 16.93 -2.21 -0.48
N TYR A 234 18.02 -1.68 0.07
CA TYR A 234 18.42 -0.32 -0.25
C TYR A 234 18.76 -0.24 -1.73
N LEU A 235 18.36 0.84 -2.40
CA LEU A 235 18.47 0.92 -3.86
C LEU A 235 19.91 0.79 -4.39
N LYS A 236 20.94 0.99 -3.56
CA LYS A 236 22.34 0.76 -3.93
C LYS A 236 22.72 -0.73 -4.05
N ASP A 237 21.99 -1.60 -3.36
CA ASP A 237 22.24 -3.04 -3.28
C ASP A 237 21.35 -3.79 -4.30
N VAL A 238 20.38 -3.10 -4.90
CA VAL A 238 19.51 -3.65 -5.94
C VAL A 238 20.23 -3.78 -7.28
N ASN A 239 20.13 -4.96 -7.90
CA ASN A 239 20.71 -5.29 -9.20
C ASN A 239 19.80 -4.83 -10.36
N PHE A 240 19.65 -3.52 -10.55
CA PHE A 240 18.83 -2.99 -11.64
C PHE A 240 19.37 -3.35 -13.04
N SER A 241 18.48 -3.62 -13.99
CA SER A 241 18.78 -3.96 -15.39
C SER A 241 19.41 -2.81 -16.19
N SER A 242 19.48 -1.60 -15.63
CA SER A 242 19.87 -0.40 -16.37
C SER A 242 21.25 -0.54 -17.01
N SER A 243 21.30 -0.45 -18.33
CA SER A 243 22.47 -0.76 -19.16
C SER A 243 23.46 0.40 -19.34
N SER A 244 23.19 1.58 -18.77
CA SER A 244 23.91 2.82 -19.12
C SER A 244 24.59 3.59 -17.98
N ALA A 245 24.13 3.47 -16.72
CA ALA A 245 24.76 4.13 -15.56
C ALA A 245 24.19 3.62 -14.23
N PRO A 246 24.97 3.62 -13.12
CA PRO A 246 24.44 3.31 -11.79
C PRO A 246 23.42 4.38 -11.34
N LEU A 247 22.56 4.02 -10.39
CA LEU A 247 21.61 4.95 -9.75
C LEU A 247 22.33 6.15 -9.11
N THR A 248 21.80 7.35 -9.36
CA THR A 248 22.26 8.61 -8.77
C THR A 248 21.24 9.15 -7.78
N ASP A 249 21.74 9.62 -6.63
CA ASP A 249 20.94 10.32 -5.62
C ASP A 249 20.41 11.66 -6.14
N GLY A 250 19.42 12.20 -5.44
CA GLY A 250 18.89 13.53 -5.69
C GLY A 250 17.37 13.50 -5.69
N TYR A 251 16.79 13.99 -6.77
CA TYR A 251 15.34 13.98 -6.95
C TYR A 251 14.95 13.78 -8.42
N PHE A 252 13.75 13.26 -8.60
CA PHE A 252 13.04 13.27 -9.87
C PHE A 252 11.68 13.97 -9.70
N THR A 253 10.97 14.21 -10.80
CA THR A 253 9.64 14.83 -10.75
C THR A 253 8.56 13.96 -11.38
N ILE A 254 7.36 13.98 -10.81
CA ILE A 254 6.14 13.41 -11.41
C ILE A 254 5.06 14.49 -11.38
N ASN A 255 4.47 14.81 -12.53
CA ASN A 255 3.48 15.91 -12.65
C ASN A 255 3.96 17.23 -12.03
N GLY A 256 5.27 17.51 -12.16
CA GLY A 256 5.92 18.69 -11.59
C GLY A 256 6.19 18.64 -10.07
N VAL A 257 5.78 17.58 -9.38
CA VAL A 257 6.03 17.37 -7.95
C VAL A 257 7.36 16.65 -7.76
N THR A 258 8.21 17.19 -6.89
CA THR A 258 9.54 16.65 -6.57
C THR A 258 9.44 15.45 -5.63
N ILE A 259 10.14 14.37 -5.97
CA ILE A 259 10.32 13.17 -5.16
C ILE A 259 11.81 12.94 -4.91
N GLU A 260 12.22 12.96 -3.65
CA GLU A 260 13.61 12.74 -3.25
C GLU A 260 13.97 11.24 -3.24
N VAL A 261 15.17 10.93 -3.71
CA VAL A 261 15.75 9.58 -3.77
C VAL A 261 17.16 9.60 -3.19
N SER A 262 17.40 8.68 -2.26
CA SER A 262 18.72 8.40 -1.69
C SER A 262 18.95 6.90 -1.69
N LYS A 263 19.90 6.43 -2.49
CA LYS A 263 20.19 5.00 -2.67
C LYS A 263 20.67 4.30 -1.40
N ASP A 264 21.21 5.07 -0.46
CA ASP A 264 21.72 4.58 0.82
C ASP A 264 20.63 4.39 1.88
N THR A 265 19.47 5.03 1.72
CA THR A 265 18.42 5.08 2.76
C THR A 265 17.03 4.72 2.25
N ASP A 266 16.81 4.80 0.95
CA ASP A 266 15.56 4.42 0.31
C ASP A 266 15.63 2.99 -0.21
N THR A 267 14.47 2.37 -0.23
CA THR A 267 14.17 1.09 -0.87
C THR A 267 13.17 1.35 -1.99
N LEU A 268 12.93 0.38 -2.89
CA LEU A 268 11.90 0.59 -3.91
C LEU A 268 10.52 0.83 -3.26
N ASN A 269 10.19 0.05 -2.22
CA ASN A 269 8.95 0.21 -1.47
C ASN A 269 8.83 1.60 -0.81
N SER A 270 9.93 2.19 -0.32
CA SER A 270 9.90 3.54 0.23
C SER A 270 9.63 4.58 -0.86
N ILE A 271 10.24 4.46 -2.05
CA ILE A 271 9.99 5.37 -3.17
C ILE A 271 8.55 5.26 -3.69
N MET A 272 8.02 4.04 -3.85
CA MET A 272 6.60 3.85 -4.22
C MET A 272 5.67 4.52 -3.21
N SER A 273 5.99 4.39 -1.91
CA SER A 273 5.25 5.06 -0.84
C SER A 273 5.36 6.59 -0.90
N LYS A 274 6.53 7.14 -1.23
CA LYS A 274 6.70 8.59 -1.43
C LYS A 274 5.82 9.10 -2.58
N ILE A 275 5.79 8.39 -3.71
CA ILE A 275 4.93 8.75 -4.85
C ILE A 275 3.46 8.71 -4.44
N ASN A 276 3.01 7.59 -3.85
CA ASN A 276 1.62 7.37 -3.44
C ASN A 276 1.09 8.44 -2.47
N ASN A 277 1.95 8.96 -1.60
CA ASN A 277 1.60 9.97 -0.60
C ASN A 277 1.90 11.41 -1.04
N SER A 278 2.43 11.62 -2.24
CA SER A 278 2.72 12.94 -2.78
C SER A 278 1.48 13.59 -3.42
N GLU A 279 1.60 14.89 -3.69
CA GLU A 279 0.63 15.67 -4.47
C GLU A 279 0.74 15.44 -5.98
N ALA A 280 1.57 14.47 -6.43
CA ALA A 280 1.77 14.18 -7.85
C ALA A 280 0.52 13.58 -8.54
N ASN A 281 -0.55 13.28 -7.78
CA ASN A 281 -1.78 12.64 -8.26
C ASN A 281 -1.54 11.33 -9.03
N VAL A 282 -0.57 10.53 -8.57
CA VAL A 282 -0.22 9.22 -9.14
C VAL A 282 -0.21 8.15 -8.06
N PHE A 283 -0.74 6.98 -8.38
CA PHE A 283 -0.50 5.72 -7.68
C PHE A 283 0.68 4.99 -8.31
N ALA A 284 1.56 4.42 -7.49
CA ALA A 284 2.74 3.68 -7.90
C ALA A 284 2.80 2.35 -7.14
N TYR A 285 3.11 1.27 -7.84
CA TYR A 285 3.39 -0.02 -7.22
C TYR A 285 4.38 -0.82 -8.04
N TYR A 286 5.01 -1.79 -7.38
CA TYR A 286 5.88 -2.77 -8.00
C TYR A 286 5.10 -4.08 -8.17
N ASP A 287 5.05 -4.58 -9.40
CA ASP A 287 4.55 -5.91 -9.72
C ASP A 287 5.69 -6.91 -9.55
N THR A 288 5.61 -7.72 -8.48
CA THR A 288 6.65 -8.68 -8.11
C THR A 288 6.72 -9.92 -9.00
N VAL A 289 5.69 -10.16 -9.82
CA VAL A 289 5.63 -11.31 -10.74
C VAL A 289 6.30 -10.95 -12.05
N GLU A 290 5.98 -9.78 -12.56
CA GLU A 290 6.51 -9.29 -13.84
C GLU A 290 7.81 -8.49 -13.68
N ASP A 291 8.23 -8.24 -12.43
CA ASP A 291 9.37 -7.40 -12.06
C ASP A 291 9.31 -5.99 -12.70
N LYS A 292 8.15 -5.33 -12.61
CA LYS A 292 7.88 -4.06 -13.29
C LYS A 292 7.27 -3.01 -12.37
N ILE A 293 7.60 -1.75 -12.59
CA ILE A 293 6.89 -0.63 -11.97
C ILE A 293 5.65 -0.31 -12.77
N VAL A 294 4.56 -0.03 -12.08
CA VAL A 294 3.33 0.51 -12.65
C VAL A 294 3.02 1.83 -11.97
N LEU A 295 2.83 2.88 -12.77
CA LEU A 295 2.30 4.15 -12.33
C LEU A 295 0.92 4.36 -12.96
N LYS A 296 -0.04 4.85 -12.18
CA LYS A 296 -1.41 5.10 -12.61
C LYS A 296 -1.90 6.44 -12.11
N SER A 297 -2.49 7.24 -12.97
CA SER A 297 -3.10 8.52 -12.60
C SER A 297 -4.22 8.30 -11.58
N LYS A 298 -4.28 9.16 -10.56
CA LYS A 298 -5.42 9.27 -9.64
C LYS A 298 -6.57 10.05 -10.27
N GLU A 299 -6.29 10.80 -11.31
CA GLU A 299 -7.26 11.58 -12.07
C GLU A 299 -7.68 10.82 -13.32
N GLU A 300 -8.99 10.80 -13.55
CA GLU A 300 -9.58 10.33 -14.79
C GLU A 300 -9.37 11.34 -15.92
N GLY A 301 -9.45 10.85 -17.16
CA GLY A 301 -9.39 11.65 -18.36
C GLY A 301 -8.10 11.48 -19.17
N PRO A 302 -8.03 12.13 -20.34
CA PRO A 302 -6.96 11.96 -21.32
C PRO A 302 -5.74 12.82 -21.01
N THR A 303 -5.22 12.70 -19.79
CA THR A 303 -4.04 13.44 -19.33
C THR A 303 -2.87 12.48 -19.14
N ALA A 304 -1.77 12.73 -19.84
CA ALA A 304 -0.54 11.97 -19.66
C ALA A 304 0.09 12.26 -18.28
N ILE A 305 0.80 11.28 -17.72
CA ILE A 305 1.63 11.48 -16.54
C ILE A 305 2.94 12.12 -17.00
N SER A 306 3.28 13.30 -16.48
CA SER A 306 4.57 13.92 -16.76
C SER A 306 5.65 13.23 -15.93
N LEU A 307 6.58 12.52 -16.57
CA LEU A 307 7.65 11.78 -15.92
C LEU A 307 8.98 12.48 -16.15
N GLY A 308 9.43 13.17 -15.11
CA GLY A 308 10.69 13.86 -15.06
C GLY A 308 10.66 15.29 -15.61
N SER A 309 11.78 15.97 -15.42
CA SER A 309 12.03 17.34 -15.89
C SER A 309 13.51 17.54 -16.22
N SER A 310 13.84 18.61 -16.93
CA SER A 310 15.24 18.99 -17.17
C SER A 310 16.01 19.41 -15.91
N THR A 311 15.32 19.59 -14.77
CA THR A 311 15.92 19.94 -13.49
C THR A 311 16.21 18.74 -12.60
N ASP A 312 15.71 17.55 -12.97
CA ASP A 312 15.90 16.34 -12.19
C ASP A 312 17.40 16.00 -12.05
N THR A 313 17.77 15.54 -10.85
CA THR A 313 19.17 15.25 -10.49
C THR A 313 19.41 13.75 -10.27
N SER A 314 18.35 12.98 -10.02
CA SER A 314 18.39 11.53 -9.98
C SER A 314 17.98 10.95 -11.33
N ASN A 315 18.64 9.86 -11.74
CA ASN A 315 18.26 9.05 -12.90
C ASN A 315 17.23 7.95 -12.57
N PHE A 316 16.59 7.99 -11.39
CA PHE A 316 15.70 6.92 -10.93
C PHE A 316 14.63 6.51 -11.96
N LEU A 317 13.96 7.45 -12.63
CA LEU A 317 12.93 7.14 -13.64
C LEU A 317 13.50 6.40 -14.87
N ASP A 318 14.76 6.66 -15.22
CA ASP A 318 15.48 5.91 -16.25
C ASP A 318 15.83 4.49 -15.74
N ILE A 319 16.30 4.37 -14.49
CA ILE A 319 16.66 3.09 -13.85
C ILE A 319 15.48 2.12 -13.81
N ILE A 320 14.28 2.61 -13.43
CA ILE A 320 13.07 1.78 -13.39
C ILE A 320 12.34 1.69 -14.73
N GLY A 321 12.91 2.26 -15.80
CA GLY A 321 12.41 2.11 -17.17
C GLY A 321 11.03 2.73 -17.44
N VAL A 322 10.64 3.81 -16.73
CA VAL A 322 9.33 4.46 -16.92
C VAL A 322 9.40 5.82 -17.61
N LYS A 323 10.56 6.47 -17.65
CA LYS A 323 10.69 7.87 -18.11
C LYS A 323 10.17 8.11 -19.52
N ASP A 324 10.54 7.23 -20.45
CA ASP A 324 10.17 7.31 -21.87
C ASP A 324 9.18 6.20 -22.27
N ALA A 325 8.70 5.41 -21.30
CA ALA A 325 7.80 4.30 -21.57
C ALA A 325 6.47 4.79 -22.15
N ALA A 326 5.93 4.01 -23.08
CA ALA A 326 4.62 4.28 -23.65
C ALA A 326 3.55 4.31 -22.55
N GLN A 327 2.67 5.32 -22.62
CA GLN A 327 1.55 5.46 -21.69
C GLN A 327 0.26 5.05 -22.37
N ASP A 328 -0.53 4.25 -21.67
CA ASP A 328 -1.93 4.00 -22.00
C ASP A 328 -2.74 5.20 -21.52
N ILE A 329 -2.94 6.16 -22.42
CA ILE A 329 -3.63 7.41 -22.10
C ILE A 329 -5.10 7.13 -21.76
N GLY A 330 -5.55 7.67 -20.62
CA GLY A 330 -6.94 7.60 -20.21
C GLY A 330 -7.89 8.24 -21.22
N GLU A 331 -9.17 7.92 -21.13
CA GLU A 331 -10.19 8.46 -22.02
C GLU A 331 -11.08 9.43 -21.26
N ALA A 332 -11.66 10.40 -21.98
CA ALA A 332 -12.73 11.21 -21.45
C ALA A 332 -14.05 10.44 -21.47
N ALA A 333 -14.88 10.62 -20.44
CA ALA A 333 -16.26 10.18 -20.45
C ALA A 333 -16.99 10.86 -21.60
N GLU A 334 -17.91 10.11 -22.23
CA GLU A 334 -18.78 10.61 -23.29
C GLU A 334 -20.22 10.18 -22.99
N PHE A 335 -21.13 11.14 -22.98
CA PHE A 335 -22.55 10.90 -22.72
C PHE A 335 -23.40 11.92 -23.47
N VAL A 336 -24.68 11.61 -23.67
CA VAL A 336 -25.66 12.50 -24.29
C VAL A 336 -26.74 12.80 -23.27
N ILE A 337 -27.18 14.05 -23.22
CA ILE A 337 -28.40 14.45 -22.50
C ILE A 337 -29.37 15.02 -23.54
N GLU A 338 -30.53 14.39 -23.71
CA GLU A 338 -31.52 14.88 -24.69
C GLU A 338 -31.94 16.32 -24.37
N GLY A 339 -31.97 17.17 -25.40
CA GLY A 339 -32.31 18.58 -25.26
C GLY A 339 -31.14 19.48 -24.80
N PHE A 340 -29.96 18.92 -24.55
CA PHE A 340 -28.73 19.67 -24.29
C PHE A 340 -27.76 19.52 -25.47
N ASN A 341 -26.91 20.53 -25.68
CA ASN A 341 -25.84 20.51 -26.69
C ASN A 341 -26.32 20.12 -28.11
N ASP A 342 -27.57 20.47 -28.45
CA ASP A 342 -28.25 20.09 -29.70
C ASP A 342 -28.28 18.56 -29.97
N GLY A 343 -28.25 17.75 -28.91
CA GLY A 343 -28.18 16.29 -28.98
C GLY A 343 -26.79 15.73 -29.30
N ASN A 344 -25.76 16.58 -29.39
CA ASN A 344 -24.39 16.14 -29.60
C ASN A 344 -23.78 15.59 -28.29
N PRO A 345 -22.86 14.62 -28.37
CA PRO A 345 -22.15 14.10 -27.21
C PRO A 345 -21.45 15.20 -26.40
N ILE A 346 -21.50 15.04 -25.08
CA ILE A 346 -20.81 15.86 -24.10
C ILE A 346 -19.64 15.04 -23.57
N THR A 347 -18.47 15.65 -23.50
CA THR A 347 -17.26 15.02 -22.96
C THR A 347 -16.94 15.57 -21.58
N SER A 348 -16.50 14.70 -20.67
CA SER A 348 -16.01 15.07 -19.35
C SER A 348 -14.69 14.36 -19.05
N THR A 349 -13.76 15.03 -18.38
CA THR A 349 -12.53 14.37 -17.90
C THR A 349 -12.82 13.41 -16.75
N THR A 350 -13.94 13.56 -16.05
CA THR A 350 -14.34 12.74 -14.91
C THR A 350 -15.69 12.07 -15.12
N ASN A 351 -15.90 10.95 -14.43
CA ASN A 351 -17.18 10.27 -14.30
C ASN A 351 -18.13 10.98 -13.32
N THR A 352 -17.62 11.91 -12.50
CA THR A 352 -18.43 12.84 -11.70
C THR A 352 -18.52 14.17 -12.44
N VAL A 353 -19.62 14.38 -13.14
CA VAL A 353 -19.85 15.51 -14.03
C VAL A 353 -20.61 16.61 -13.28
N GLU A 354 -20.03 17.80 -13.26
CA GLU A 354 -20.64 19.00 -12.69
C GLU A 354 -20.77 20.10 -13.75
N GLY A 355 -21.71 21.02 -13.55
CA GLY A 355 -21.83 22.24 -14.38
C GLY A 355 -22.51 22.07 -15.73
N VAL A 356 -22.78 20.83 -16.19
CA VAL A 356 -23.57 20.59 -17.42
C VAL A 356 -25.04 20.94 -17.20
N ILE A 357 -25.60 20.50 -16.07
CA ILE A 357 -26.92 20.93 -15.61
C ILE A 357 -26.69 21.80 -14.35
N PRO A 358 -27.18 23.05 -14.32
CA PRO A 358 -26.99 23.92 -13.16
C PRO A 358 -27.47 23.27 -11.87
N ASN A 359 -26.63 23.32 -10.82
CA ASN A 359 -26.89 22.75 -9.50
C ASN A 359 -27.14 21.23 -9.48
N VAL A 360 -26.68 20.49 -10.49
CA VAL A 360 -26.76 19.02 -10.52
C VAL A 360 -25.37 18.43 -10.76
N THR A 361 -25.00 17.47 -9.92
CA THR A 361 -23.83 16.60 -10.11
C THR A 361 -24.31 15.24 -10.61
N ILE A 362 -23.82 14.80 -11.76
CA ILE A 362 -24.14 13.50 -12.38
C ILE A 362 -22.96 12.56 -12.13
N ASN A 363 -23.22 11.34 -11.68
CA ASN A 363 -22.20 10.29 -11.56
C ASN A 363 -22.51 9.20 -12.58
N LEU A 364 -21.61 9.05 -13.55
CA LEU A 364 -21.60 8.00 -14.55
C LEU A 364 -20.92 6.77 -13.94
N LYS A 365 -21.54 5.61 -14.08
CA LYS A 365 -21.09 4.37 -13.42
C LYS A 365 -20.92 3.20 -14.40
N ASP A 366 -21.71 3.18 -15.46
CA ASP A 366 -21.60 2.18 -16.52
C ASP A 366 -22.10 2.76 -17.85
N ILE A 367 -21.89 2.04 -18.94
CA ILE A 367 -22.35 2.35 -20.30
C ILE A 367 -23.81 1.89 -20.46
N GLY A 368 -24.67 2.73 -21.05
CA GLY A 368 -26.04 2.36 -21.41
C GLY A 368 -27.01 3.50 -21.64
#